data_AF-A0A3A4VF50-F1
#
_entry.id   AF-A0A3A4VF50-F1
#
_cell.length_a   1.000
_cell.length_b   1.000
_cell.length_c   1.000
_cell.angle_alpha   90.00
_cell.angle_beta   90.00
_cell.angle_gamma   90.00
#
_symmetry.space_group_name_H-M   'P 1'
#
loop_
_entity.id
_entity.type
_entity.pdbx_description
1 polymer ?
#
loop_
_entity_poly.entity_id
_entity_poly.type
_entity_poly.pdbx_seq_one_letter_code
_entity_poly.pdbx_strand_id
1 'polypeptide(L)'
;MDNFEDLIKELENLQGIKRSDFVKKTFIKRLKERNNKEKRFLFFPLLSVRMLIPSVAFCAVILILFTGAAVVSAQKSIPGEALYKVKRLSENVVVGIKPEFKNEILLRRSREIKNLAGDKKDNNLIKGTVEEYKNELKDKERLSPIKIEESQKNLIDAKEKSSEEDKKEIEKALIKTESKTETEKGKEVKGEKSEQRDDKEKKKEEKER
;
A
#
# COMPACT_ATOMS: atom_id res chain seq x y z
N MET A 1 74.45 37.80 24.23
CA MET A 1 73.25 36.92 24.24
C MET A 1 72.31 37.51 23.19
N ASP A 2 72.69 37.47 21.91
CA ASP A 2 72.11 38.40 20.92
C ASP A 2 71.49 37.68 19.71
N ASN A 3 71.57 36.34 19.64
CA ASN A 3 71.11 35.59 18.47
C ASN A 3 69.66 35.07 18.58
N PHE A 4 69.03 35.15 19.76
CA PHE A 4 67.68 34.61 19.96
C PHE A 4 66.59 35.68 19.78
N GLU A 5 66.88 36.94 20.12
CA GLU A 5 65.94 38.05 19.89
C GLU A 5 65.84 38.44 18.40
N ASP A 6 66.94 38.35 17.65
CA ASP A 6 66.93 38.58 16.20
C ASP A 6 66.16 37.49 15.46
N LEU A 7 66.26 36.22 15.88
CA LEU A 7 65.46 35.12 15.34
C LEU A 7 63.95 35.28 15.57
N ILE A 8 63.55 35.86 16.71
CA ILE A 8 62.13 36.12 17.02
C ILE A 8 61.61 37.31 16.21
N LYS A 9 62.40 38.37 16.03
CA LYS A 9 62.04 39.50 15.14
C LYS A 9 61.96 39.11 13.67
N GLU A 10 62.79 38.18 13.22
CA GLU A 10 62.76 37.65 11.84
C GLU A 10 61.54 36.74 11.61
N LEU A 11 61.10 36.00 12.64
CA LEU A 11 59.88 35.19 12.61
C LEU A 11 58.58 36.03 12.69
N GLU A 12 58.57 37.15 13.42
CA GLU A 12 57.43 38.08 13.43
C GLU A 12 57.23 38.77 12.06
N ASN A 13 58.32 39.07 11.35
CA ASN A 13 58.25 39.64 9.99
C ASN A 13 57.82 38.63 8.91
N LEU A 14 57.83 37.32 9.20
CA LEU A 14 57.42 36.26 8.27
C LEU A 14 55.94 35.85 8.39
N GLN A 15 55.21 36.31 9.41
CA GLN A 15 53.76 36.08 9.53
C GLN A 15 52.90 37.12 8.79
N GLY A 16 53.51 38.18 8.23
CA GLY A 16 52.81 39.28 7.56
C GLY A 16 52.62 39.16 6.04
N ILE A 17 53.15 38.12 5.39
CA ILE A 17 53.06 38.00 3.92
C ILE A 17 51.79 37.22 3.55
N LYS A 18 50.75 38.01 3.29
CA LYS A 18 49.38 37.67 2.85
C LYS A 18 49.32 36.46 1.89
N ARG A 19 49.15 35.26 2.44
CA ARG A 19 48.72 34.06 1.70
C ARG A 19 47.42 34.30 0.92
N SER A 20 46.59 35.28 1.30
CA SER A 20 45.35 35.60 0.60
C SER A 20 45.56 36.20 -0.79
N ASP A 21 46.59 37.02 -0.98
CA ASP A 21 46.72 37.81 -2.21
C ASP A 21 47.35 37.00 -3.35
N PHE A 22 48.23 36.06 -3.01
CA PHE A 22 48.77 35.11 -3.97
C PHE A 22 47.69 34.14 -4.44
N VAL A 23 46.93 33.54 -3.51
CA VAL A 23 45.83 32.61 -3.82
C VAL A 23 44.75 33.32 -4.65
N LYS A 24 44.34 34.54 -4.26
CA LYS A 24 43.38 35.36 -5.04
C LYS A 24 43.91 35.67 -6.44
N LYS A 25 45.18 36.05 -6.60
CA LYS A 25 45.77 36.30 -7.92
C LYS A 25 45.81 35.04 -8.78
N THR A 26 46.21 33.88 -8.25
CA THR A 26 46.17 32.61 -9.00
C THR A 26 44.75 32.15 -9.33
N PHE A 27 43.78 32.40 -8.45
CA PHE A 27 42.38 32.05 -8.66
C PHE A 27 41.73 32.93 -9.73
N ILE A 28 41.96 34.25 -9.68
CA ILE A 28 41.48 35.19 -10.69
C ILE A 28 42.14 34.93 -12.04
N LYS A 29 43.44 34.57 -12.07
CA LYS A 29 44.13 34.21 -13.32
C LYS A 29 43.55 32.93 -13.95
N ARG A 30 43.25 31.89 -13.14
CA ARG A 30 42.54 30.68 -13.62
C ARG A 30 41.11 30.95 -14.09
N LEU A 31 40.37 31.83 -13.41
CA LEU A 31 39.02 32.23 -13.84
C LEU A 31 39.05 33.02 -15.15
N LYS A 32 40.03 33.90 -15.33
CA LYS A 32 40.20 34.69 -16.55
C LYS A 32 40.63 33.84 -17.75
N GLU A 33 41.40 32.77 -17.53
CA GLU A 33 41.77 31.79 -18.57
C GLU A 33 40.59 30.85 -18.96
N ARG A 34 39.68 30.52 -18.04
CA ARG A 34 38.44 29.78 -18.38
C ARG A 34 37.49 30.60 -19.25
N ASN A 35 37.35 31.90 -18.96
CA ASN A 35 36.37 32.75 -19.64
C ASN A 35 36.71 33.04 -21.13
N ASN A 36 37.96 32.77 -21.57
CA ASN A 36 38.39 32.99 -22.95
C ASN A 36 38.32 31.75 -23.85
N LYS A 37 37.98 30.56 -23.31
CA LYS A 37 37.81 29.32 -24.12
C LYS A 37 36.36 28.90 -24.35
N GLU A 38 35.38 29.56 -23.73
CA GLU A 38 33.97 29.11 -23.74
C GLU A 38 33.06 29.81 -24.76
N LYS A 39 33.57 30.70 -25.61
CA LYS A 39 32.73 31.32 -26.66
C LYS A 39 32.32 30.36 -27.80
N ARG A 40 32.76 29.10 -27.79
CA ARG A 40 32.36 28.07 -28.78
C ARG A 40 31.46 26.96 -28.26
N PHE A 41 31.21 26.87 -26.94
CA PHE A 41 30.43 25.76 -26.36
C PHE A 41 29.01 26.14 -25.91
N LEU A 42 28.70 27.43 -25.86
CA LEU A 42 27.40 27.93 -25.35
C LEU A 42 26.24 27.89 -26.37
N PHE A 43 26.48 27.46 -27.62
CA PHE A 43 25.41 27.31 -28.61
C PHE A 43 24.82 25.89 -28.70
N PHE A 44 25.41 24.89 -28.05
CA PHE A 44 24.92 23.50 -28.09
C PHE A 44 23.89 23.10 -27.00
N PRO A 45 23.81 23.70 -25.79
CA PRO A 45 22.84 23.23 -24.78
C PRO A 45 21.44 23.84 -24.93
N LEU A 46 21.27 24.96 -25.65
CA LEU A 46 19.97 25.62 -25.81
C LEU A 46 19.04 24.92 -26.82
N LEU A 47 19.60 24.19 -27.79
CA LEU A 47 18.81 23.40 -28.75
C LEU A 47 18.36 22.04 -28.17
N SER A 48 19.10 21.50 -27.21
CA SER A 48 18.83 20.17 -26.62
C SER A 48 17.74 20.21 -25.54
N VAL A 49 17.60 21.31 -24.80
CA VAL A 49 16.52 21.47 -23.80
C VAL A 49 15.13 21.52 -24.44
N ARG A 50 15.03 22.09 -25.65
CA ARG A 50 13.75 22.25 -26.37
C ARG A 50 13.18 20.93 -26.92
N MET A 51 14.02 19.91 -27.06
CA MET A 51 13.64 18.53 -27.43
C MET A 51 13.54 17.58 -26.22
N LEU A 52 14.20 17.89 -25.09
CA LEU A 52 14.14 17.08 -23.87
C LEU A 52 12.79 17.22 -23.15
N ILE A 53 12.21 18.43 -23.09
CA ILE A 53 10.92 18.68 -22.42
C ILE A 53 9.76 17.84 -23.01
N PRO A 54 9.53 17.79 -24.35
CA PRO A 54 8.48 16.95 -24.90
C PRO A 54 8.78 15.45 -24.74
N SER A 55 10.05 15.03 -24.74
CA SER A 55 10.42 13.63 -24.49
C SER A 55 10.12 13.17 -23.07
N VAL A 56 10.38 14.01 -22.06
CA VAL A 56 10.08 13.72 -20.65
C VAL A 56 8.57 13.72 -20.42
N ALA A 57 7.84 14.67 -21.01
CA ALA A 57 6.38 14.70 -20.96
C ALA A 57 5.75 13.48 -21.66
N PHE A 58 6.30 13.07 -22.81
CA PHE A 58 5.85 11.88 -23.53
C PHE A 58 6.16 10.60 -22.74
N CYS A 59 7.34 10.48 -22.13
CA CYS A 59 7.65 9.38 -21.22
C CYS A 59 6.74 9.37 -19.98
N ALA A 60 6.38 10.52 -19.42
CA ALA A 60 5.43 10.61 -18.33
C ALA A 60 4.02 10.18 -18.76
N VAL A 61 3.57 10.58 -19.95
CA VAL A 61 2.28 10.15 -20.52
C VAL A 61 2.29 8.65 -20.82
N ILE A 62 3.37 8.11 -21.40
CA ILE A 62 3.54 6.67 -21.59
C ILE A 62 3.51 5.95 -20.24
N LEU A 63 4.25 6.44 -19.24
CA LEU A 63 4.23 5.85 -17.91
C LEU A 63 2.82 5.90 -17.31
N ILE A 64 2.07 6.99 -17.43
CA ILE A 64 0.69 7.09 -16.95
C ILE A 64 -0.26 6.17 -17.73
N LEU A 65 -0.11 6.06 -19.05
CA LEU A 65 -0.94 5.18 -19.88
C LEU A 65 -0.64 3.70 -19.61
N PHE A 66 0.64 3.32 -19.54
CA PHE A 66 1.07 1.96 -19.26
C PHE A 66 0.81 1.57 -17.80
N THR A 67 1.01 2.47 -16.83
CA THR A 67 0.67 2.21 -15.43
C THR A 67 -0.84 2.18 -15.23
N GLY A 68 -1.61 3.05 -15.88
CA GLY A 68 -3.07 3.03 -15.83
C GLY A 68 -3.64 1.72 -16.36
N ALA A 69 -3.19 1.28 -17.55
CA ALA A 69 -3.60 -0.01 -18.13
C ALA A 69 -3.11 -1.22 -17.32
N ALA A 70 -1.88 -1.17 -16.81
CA ALA A 70 -1.29 -2.23 -16.00
C ALA A 70 -1.97 -2.36 -14.63
N VAL A 71 -2.38 -1.26 -13.99
CA VAL A 71 -3.08 -1.28 -12.70
C VAL A 71 -4.49 -1.84 -12.87
N VAL A 72 -5.22 -1.44 -13.92
CA VAL A 72 -6.54 -2.01 -14.22
C VAL A 72 -6.44 -3.51 -14.53
N SER A 73 -5.42 -3.92 -15.28
CA SER A 73 -5.16 -5.34 -15.57
C SER A 73 -4.74 -6.11 -14.31
N ALA A 74 -3.93 -5.50 -13.44
CA ALA A 74 -3.54 -6.08 -12.16
C ALA A 74 -4.77 -6.32 -11.27
N GLN A 75 -5.75 -5.42 -11.24
CA GLN A 75 -6.98 -5.63 -10.46
C GLN A 75 -7.79 -6.85 -10.90
N LYS A 76 -7.72 -7.22 -12.18
CA LYS A 76 -8.37 -8.43 -12.72
C LYS A 76 -7.55 -9.69 -12.54
N SER A 77 -6.27 -9.58 -12.21
CA SER A 77 -5.40 -10.73 -12.11
C SER A 77 -5.80 -11.69 -10.99
N ILE A 78 -5.63 -12.99 -11.26
CA ILE A 78 -5.89 -14.09 -10.32
C ILE A 78 -4.57 -14.69 -9.80
N PRO A 79 -4.61 -15.46 -8.70
CA PRO A 79 -3.42 -16.14 -8.18
C PRO A 79 -2.70 -16.95 -9.28
N GLY A 80 -1.37 -16.82 -9.31
CA GLY A 80 -0.52 -17.42 -10.35
C GLY A 80 -0.18 -16.51 -11.54
N GLU A 81 -0.82 -15.35 -11.67
CA GLU A 81 -0.51 -14.40 -12.74
C GLU A 81 0.55 -13.37 -12.33
N ALA A 82 1.32 -12.87 -13.30
CA ALA A 82 2.47 -11.99 -13.07
C ALA A 82 2.10 -10.71 -12.28
N LEU A 83 0.94 -10.13 -12.58
CA LEU A 83 0.47 -8.88 -11.96
C LEU A 83 -0.26 -9.09 -10.63
N TYR A 84 -0.46 -10.33 -10.17
CA TYR A 84 -1.17 -10.63 -8.93
C TYR A 84 -0.46 -10.05 -7.70
N LYS A 85 0.88 -10.03 -7.69
CA LYS A 85 1.65 -9.39 -6.62
C LYS A 85 1.39 -7.88 -6.55
N VAL A 86 1.25 -7.23 -7.70
CA VAL A 86 0.93 -5.79 -7.77
C VAL A 86 -0.49 -5.54 -7.25
N LYS A 87 -1.45 -6.41 -7.60
CA LYS A 87 -2.80 -6.39 -7.03
C LYS A 87 -2.76 -6.45 -5.50
N ARG A 88 -2.08 -7.45 -4.93
CA ARG A 88 -1.94 -7.63 -3.47
C ARG A 88 -1.36 -6.39 -2.80
N LEU A 89 -0.30 -5.82 -3.36
CA LEU A 89 0.32 -4.59 -2.83
C LEU A 89 -0.66 -3.43 -2.84
N SER A 90 -1.38 -3.22 -3.95
CA SER A 90 -2.36 -2.15 -4.06
C SER A 90 -3.51 -2.32 -3.06
N GLU A 91 -3.99 -3.55 -2.85
CA GLU A 91 -5.07 -3.84 -1.91
C GLU A 91 -4.62 -3.61 -0.45
N ASN A 92 -3.39 -3.97 -0.09
CA ASN A 92 -2.85 -3.71 1.24
C ASN A 92 -2.73 -2.21 1.52
N VAL A 93 -2.31 -1.40 0.54
CA VAL A 93 -2.26 0.07 0.67
C VAL A 93 -3.67 0.63 0.87
N VAL A 94 -4.64 0.15 0.09
CA VAL A 94 -6.04 0.58 0.23
C VAL A 94 -6.60 0.22 1.60
N VAL A 95 -6.31 -0.96 2.14
CA VAL A 95 -6.73 -1.35 3.50
C VAL A 95 -6.11 -0.44 4.57
N GLY A 96 -4.86 -0.04 4.39
CA GLY A 96 -4.20 0.91 5.29
C GLY A 96 -4.91 2.26 5.37
N ILE A 97 -5.56 2.69 4.29
CA ILE A 97 -6.30 3.96 4.21
C ILE A 97 -7.79 3.77 4.56
N LYS A 98 -8.40 2.68 4.10
CA LYS A 98 -9.81 2.33 4.24
C LYS A 98 -9.94 0.91 4.80
N PRO A 99 -9.98 0.74 6.13
CA PRO A 99 -10.05 -0.58 6.77
C PRO A 99 -11.26 -1.42 6.35
N GLU A 100 -12.39 -0.77 6.04
CA GLU A 100 -13.62 -1.43 5.54
C GLU A 100 -13.42 -2.17 4.22
N PHE A 101 -12.38 -1.80 3.45
CA PHE A 101 -12.03 -2.47 2.21
C PHE A 101 -11.62 -3.94 2.45
N LYS A 102 -11.26 -4.34 3.68
CA LYS A 102 -11.09 -5.76 4.05
C LYS A 102 -12.30 -6.61 3.66
N ASN A 103 -13.52 -6.07 3.75
CA ASN A 103 -14.73 -6.80 3.39
C ASN A 103 -14.79 -7.10 1.88
N GLU A 104 -14.27 -6.17 1.07
CA GLU A 104 -14.13 -6.35 -0.36
C GLU A 104 -13.05 -7.38 -0.70
N ILE A 105 -11.93 -7.37 0.04
CA ILE A 105 -10.86 -8.36 -0.14
C ILE A 105 -11.36 -9.78 0.15
N LEU A 106 -12.10 -9.98 1.25
CA LEU A 106 -12.70 -11.26 1.59
C LEU A 106 -13.52 -11.82 0.42
N LEU A 107 -14.39 -10.98 -0.13
CA LEU A 107 -15.25 -11.32 -1.26
C LEU A 107 -14.42 -11.62 -2.52
N ARG A 108 -13.40 -10.82 -2.81
CA ARG A 108 -12.48 -11.06 -3.93
C ARG A 108 -11.76 -12.40 -3.81
N ARG A 109 -11.25 -12.76 -2.64
CA ARG A 109 -10.62 -14.08 -2.43
C ARG A 109 -11.59 -15.23 -2.68
N SER A 110 -12.86 -15.10 -2.26
CA SER A 110 -13.87 -16.13 -2.55
C SER A 110 -14.15 -16.28 -4.06
N ARG A 111 -14.17 -15.17 -4.81
CA ARG A 111 -14.31 -15.21 -6.28
C ARG A 111 -13.07 -15.78 -6.96
N GLU A 112 -11.88 -15.49 -6.45
CA GLU A 112 -10.63 -16.07 -6.97
C GLU A 112 -10.62 -17.59 -6.78
N ILE A 113 -11.05 -18.10 -5.61
CA ILE A 113 -11.22 -19.55 -5.39
C ILE A 113 -12.21 -20.14 -6.39
N LYS A 114 -13.36 -19.49 -6.60
CA LYS A 114 -14.37 -19.91 -7.59
C LYS A 114 -13.81 -19.97 -9.01
N ASN A 115 -13.05 -18.96 -9.42
CA ASN A 115 -12.45 -18.91 -10.74
C ASN A 115 -11.37 -19.99 -10.91
N LEU A 116 -10.49 -20.16 -9.91
CA LEU A 116 -9.45 -21.21 -9.94
C LEU A 116 -10.06 -22.61 -10.00
N ALA A 117 -11.14 -22.86 -9.26
CA ALA A 117 -11.89 -24.10 -9.30
C ALA A 117 -12.57 -24.34 -10.66
N GLY A 118 -13.18 -23.30 -11.24
CA GLY A 118 -13.81 -23.38 -12.56
C GLY A 118 -12.83 -23.65 -13.70
N ASP A 119 -11.66 -23.01 -13.65
CA ASP A 119 -10.59 -23.14 -14.65
C ASP A 119 -9.73 -24.39 -14.46
N LYS A 120 -9.98 -25.20 -13.42
CA LYS A 120 -9.19 -26.38 -13.05
C LYS A 120 -7.69 -26.08 -12.95
N LYS A 121 -7.34 -24.92 -12.39
CA LYS A 121 -5.95 -24.52 -12.16
C LYS A 121 -5.30 -25.37 -11.06
N ASP A 122 -3.98 -25.23 -10.92
CA ASP A 122 -3.15 -25.97 -9.95
C ASP A 122 -3.75 -25.94 -8.53
N ASN A 123 -3.88 -27.13 -7.92
CA ASN A 123 -4.35 -27.36 -6.55
C ASN A 123 -3.58 -26.48 -5.54
N ASN A 124 -2.28 -26.28 -5.74
CA ASN A 124 -1.47 -25.43 -4.85
C ASN A 124 -1.95 -23.97 -4.83
N LEU A 125 -2.44 -23.45 -5.97
CA LEU A 125 -3.00 -22.10 -6.05
C LEU A 125 -4.34 -22.02 -5.33
N ILE A 126 -5.18 -23.06 -5.45
CA ILE A 126 -6.47 -23.15 -4.75
C ILE A 126 -6.24 -23.18 -3.24
N LYS A 127 -5.37 -24.09 -2.76
CA LYS A 127 -4.90 -24.19 -1.36
C LYS A 127 -4.48 -22.84 -0.79
N GLY A 128 -3.53 -22.18 -1.46
CA GLY A 128 -3.01 -20.89 -1.01
C GLY A 128 -4.10 -19.83 -0.92
N THR A 129 -4.99 -19.76 -1.91
CA THR A 129 -6.08 -18.77 -1.94
C THR A 129 -7.13 -19.05 -0.87
N VAL A 130 -7.42 -20.33 -0.59
CA VAL A 130 -8.29 -20.75 0.52
C VAL A 130 -7.71 -20.36 1.86
N GLU A 131 -6.39 -20.48 2.05
CA GLU A 131 -5.71 -20.06 3.26
C GLU A 131 -5.75 -18.53 3.43
N GLU A 132 -5.52 -17.78 2.34
CA GLU A 132 -5.68 -16.32 2.32
C GLU A 132 -7.09 -15.92 2.74
N TYR A 133 -8.12 -16.53 2.15
CA TYR A 133 -9.51 -16.30 2.54
C TYR A 133 -9.76 -16.58 4.03
N LYS A 134 -9.23 -17.69 4.56
CA LYS A 134 -9.33 -18.05 5.99
C LYS A 134 -8.63 -17.04 6.90
N ASN A 135 -7.59 -16.36 6.42
CA ASN A 135 -6.88 -15.32 7.15
C ASN A 135 -7.67 -14.01 7.18
N GLU A 136 -8.27 -13.59 6.05
CA GLU A 136 -9.14 -12.40 6.02
C GLU A 136 -10.36 -12.56 6.95
N LEU A 137 -10.87 -13.79 7.10
CA LEU A 137 -11.95 -14.10 8.05
C LEU A 137 -11.56 -14.04 9.55
N LYS A 138 -10.28 -13.86 9.91
CA LYS A 138 -9.87 -13.82 11.32
C LYS A 138 -10.32 -12.53 12.01
N ASP A 139 -10.34 -11.40 11.28
CA ASP A 139 -10.71 -10.08 11.80
C ASP A 139 -12.23 -9.82 11.66
N LYS A 140 -13.04 -10.56 12.42
CA LYS A 140 -14.50 -10.65 12.22
C LYS A 140 -15.28 -9.37 12.53
N GLU A 141 -14.86 -8.57 13.52
CA GLU A 141 -15.65 -7.44 14.05
C GLU A 141 -15.91 -6.31 13.05
N ARG A 142 -15.29 -6.36 11.87
CA ARG A 142 -15.42 -5.34 10.82
C ARG A 142 -16.06 -5.85 9.54
N LEU A 143 -16.44 -7.13 9.49
CA LEU A 143 -16.96 -7.78 8.30
C LEU A 143 -18.46 -7.55 8.14
N SER A 144 -18.88 -7.19 6.92
CA SER A 144 -20.29 -7.03 6.58
C SER A 144 -20.96 -8.40 6.38
N PRO A 145 -22.08 -8.71 7.04
CA PRO A 145 -22.79 -9.98 6.90
C PRO A 145 -23.17 -10.30 5.45
N ILE A 146 -23.58 -9.29 4.67
CA ILE A 146 -23.95 -9.42 3.26
C ILE A 146 -22.76 -9.94 2.43
N LYS A 147 -21.56 -9.40 2.67
CA LYS A 147 -20.34 -9.83 1.96
C LYS A 147 -19.86 -11.21 2.41
N ILE A 148 -20.14 -11.59 3.66
CA ILE A 148 -19.90 -12.95 4.15
C ILE A 148 -20.80 -13.93 3.40
N GLU A 149 -22.11 -13.67 3.32
CA GLU A 149 -23.05 -14.53 2.58
C GLU A 149 -22.71 -14.65 1.09
N GLU A 150 -22.36 -13.53 0.43
CA GLU A 150 -21.90 -13.57 -0.98
C GLU A 150 -20.62 -14.40 -1.12
N SER A 151 -19.71 -14.29 -0.15
CA SER A 151 -18.49 -15.11 -0.15
C SER A 151 -18.76 -16.60 0.03
N GLN A 152 -19.76 -16.97 0.83
CA GLN A 152 -20.19 -18.36 1.00
C GLN A 152 -20.74 -18.93 -0.31
N LYS A 153 -21.59 -18.18 -1.02
CA LYS A 153 -22.10 -18.59 -2.34
C LYS A 153 -20.96 -18.90 -3.32
N ASN A 154 -19.93 -18.05 -3.36
CA ASN A 154 -18.78 -18.30 -4.22
C ASN A 154 -18.01 -19.57 -3.84
N LEU A 155 -17.88 -19.88 -2.55
CA LEU A 155 -17.23 -21.12 -2.10
C LEU A 155 -18.07 -22.37 -2.38
N ILE A 156 -19.39 -22.29 -2.26
CA ILE A 156 -20.30 -23.39 -2.64
C ILE A 156 -20.14 -23.70 -4.13
N ASP A 157 -20.22 -22.67 -4.99
CA ASP A 157 -20.00 -22.81 -6.43
C ASP A 157 -18.62 -23.38 -6.76
N ALA A 158 -17.59 -22.99 -6.00
CA ALA A 158 -16.24 -23.51 -6.16
C ALA A 158 -16.17 -25.00 -5.81
N LYS A 159 -16.79 -25.41 -4.70
CA LYS A 159 -16.82 -26.81 -4.23
C LYS A 159 -17.42 -27.74 -5.28
N GLU A 160 -18.50 -27.33 -5.94
CA GLU A 160 -19.15 -28.15 -6.98
C GLU A 160 -18.24 -28.40 -8.19
N LYS A 161 -17.34 -27.47 -8.50
CA LYS A 161 -16.47 -27.50 -9.68
C LYS A 161 -15.07 -28.05 -9.41
N SER A 162 -14.73 -28.27 -8.14
CA SER A 162 -13.40 -28.63 -7.68
C SER A 162 -13.12 -30.13 -7.68
N SER A 163 -11.84 -30.51 -7.62
CA SER A 163 -11.43 -31.90 -7.37
C SER A 163 -11.77 -32.35 -5.94
N GLU A 164 -11.76 -33.65 -5.65
CA GLU A 164 -12.05 -34.18 -4.30
C GLU A 164 -11.09 -33.65 -3.22
N GLU A 165 -9.84 -33.37 -3.58
CA GLU A 165 -8.85 -32.82 -2.66
C GLU A 165 -9.15 -31.36 -2.32
N ASP A 166 -9.41 -30.55 -3.35
CA ASP A 166 -9.76 -29.14 -3.23
C ASP A 166 -11.10 -28.94 -2.51
N LYS A 167 -12.08 -29.82 -2.79
CA LYS A 167 -13.41 -29.83 -2.13
C LYS A 167 -13.29 -29.85 -0.62
N LYS A 168 -12.43 -30.72 -0.07
CA LYS A 168 -12.21 -30.83 1.38
C LYS A 168 -11.68 -29.53 1.98
N GLU A 169 -10.85 -28.80 1.24
CA GLU A 169 -10.26 -27.56 1.73
C GLU A 169 -11.22 -26.39 1.68
N ILE A 170 -11.99 -26.29 0.61
CA ILE A 170 -13.07 -25.32 0.41
C ILE A 170 -14.18 -25.57 1.44
N GLU A 171 -14.53 -26.83 1.70
CA GLU A 171 -15.49 -27.21 2.73
C GLU A 171 -15.05 -26.81 4.14
N LYS A 172 -13.77 -27.02 4.48
CA LYS A 172 -13.21 -26.49 5.74
C LYS A 172 -13.31 -24.97 5.84
N ALA A 173 -13.21 -24.26 4.72
CA ALA A 173 -13.39 -22.82 4.68
C ALA A 173 -14.86 -22.44 4.92
N LEU A 174 -15.79 -23.13 4.26
CA LEU A 174 -17.24 -22.94 4.41
C LEU A 174 -17.72 -23.13 5.85
N ILE A 175 -17.36 -24.25 6.50
CA ILE A 175 -17.73 -24.53 7.90
C ILE A 175 -17.21 -23.42 8.83
N LYS A 176 -15.96 -22.96 8.57
CA LYS A 176 -15.35 -21.87 9.33
C LYS A 176 -16.06 -20.53 9.08
N THR A 177 -16.74 -20.34 7.96
CA THR A 177 -17.55 -19.15 7.68
C THR A 177 -18.94 -19.26 8.31
N GLU A 178 -19.61 -20.41 8.19
CA GLU A 178 -20.96 -20.67 8.74
C GLU A 178 -21.00 -20.58 10.26
N SER A 179 -20.07 -21.26 10.94
CA SER A 179 -19.92 -21.16 12.41
C SER A 179 -19.72 -19.72 12.91
N LYS A 180 -19.25 -18.82 12.04
CA LYS A 180 -19.07 -17.40 12.37
C LYS A 180 -20.35 -16.60 12.17
N THR A 181 -21.11 -16.87 11.10
CA THR A 181 -22.40 -16.23 10.83
C THR A 181 -23.45 -16.58 11.90
N GLU A 182 -23.47 -17.83 12.37
CA GLU A 182 -24.39 -18.26 13.44
C GLU A 182 -24.09 -17.59 14.79
N THR A 183 -22.82 -17.32 15.09
CA THR A 183 -22.41 -16.60 16.31
C THR A 183 -22.91 -15.15 16.33
N GLU A 184 -22.99 -14.49 15.16
CA GLU A 184 -23.51 -13.12 15.05
C GLU A 184 -25.04 -13.08 15.13
N LYS A 185 -25.75 -13.98 14.43
CA LYS A 185 -27.22 -14.11 14.55
C LYS A 185 -27.67 -14.45 15.99
N GLY A 186 -26.87 -15.20 16.74
CA GLY A 186 -27.13 -15.49 18.15
C GLY A 186 -26.88 -14.33 19.12
N LYS A 187 -26.10 -13.31 18.72
CA LYS A 187 -25.87 -12.10 19.53
C LYS A 187 -26.94 -11.03 19.34
N GLU A 188 -27.53 -10.90 18.15
CA GLU A 188 -28.63 -9.94 17.91
C GLU A 188 -29.90 -10.27 18.71
N VAL A 189 -30.16 -11.54 19.03
CA VAL A 189 -31.39 -11.95 19.74
C VAL A 189 -31.34 -11.69 21.26
N LYS A 190 -30.17 -11.39 21.84
CA LYS A 190 -30.02 -11.14 23.29
C LYS A 190 -30.03 -9.66 23.70
N GLY A 191 -30.24 -8.73 22.76
CA GLY A 191 -30.13 -7.29 22.99
C GLY A 191 -31.44 -6.51 23.24
N GLU A 192 -32.62 -7.12 23.06
CA GLU A 192 -33.91 -6.41 23.22
C GLU A 192 -34.90 -7.18 24.12
N LYS A 193 -34.65 -7.17 25.44
CA LYS A 193 -35.72 -7.21 26.45
C LYS A 193 -35.16 -7.04 27.87
N SER A 194 -35.17 -5.80 28.37
CA SER A 194 -35.60 -5.49 29.76
C SER A 194 -35.39 -4.00 30.05
N GLU A 195 -36.25 -3.14 29.52
CA GLU A 195 -36.48 -1.83 30.13
C GLU A 195 -37.89 -1.35 29.81
N GLN A 196 -38.89 -2.07 30.33
CA GLN A 196 -40.23 -1.53 30.47
C GLN A 196 -41.02 -2.36 31.49
N ARG A 197 -41.05 -1.88 32.73
CA ARG A 197 -42.15 -1.96 33.71
C ARG A 197 -41.56 -1.59 35.06
N ASP A 198 -41.90 -0.39 35.53
CA ASP A 198 -42.35 -0.13 36.88
C ASP A 198 -42.80 1.33 36.96
N ASP A 199 -44.05 1.58 36.54
CA ASP A 199 -44.74 2.85 36.82
C ASP A 199 -46.27 2.71 36.67
N LYS A 200 -46.84 1.62 37.19
CA LYS A 200 -48.29 1.46 37.36
C LYS A 200 -48.65 0.78 38.68
N GLU A 201 -48.20 1.36 39.79
CA GLU A 201 -48.74 1.00 41.12
C GLU A 201 -48.82 2.21 42.07
N LYS A 202 -49.45 3.30 41.62
CA LYS A 202 -49.84 4.44 42.49
C LYS A 202 -51.23 5.02 42.20
N LYS A 203 -52.19 4.19 41.76
CA LYS A 203 -53.59 4.64 41.56
C LYS A 203 -54.66 3.66 42.06
N LYS A 204 -54.42 3.01 43.20
CA LYS A 204 -55.44 2.14 43.83
C LYS A 204 -55.54 2.19 45.36
N GLU A 205 -54.97 3.20 46.03
CA GLU A 205 -55.15 3.39 47.48
C GLU A 205 -55.80 4.74 47.87
N GLU A 206 -56.43 5.45 46.93
CA GLU A 206 -57.26 6.63 47.23
C GLU A 206 -58.72 6.39 46.83
N LYS A 207 -59.22 5.18 47.15
CA LYS A 207 -60.65 4.88 47.05
C LYS A 207 -61.21 4.02 48.19
N GLU A 208 -60.44 3.80 49.25
CA GLU A 208 -60.90 3.12 50.48
C GLU A 208 -60.35 3.75 51.78
N ARG A 209 -60.20 5.08 51.81
CA ARG A 209 -60.21 5.86 53.06
C ARG A 209 -60.99 7.15 52.88
#